data_AF-A0A1U7EWF9-F1
#
_entry.id   AF-A0A1U7EWF9-F1
#
_cell.length_a   1.000
_cell.length_b   1.000
_cell.length_c   1.000
_cell.angle_alpha   90.00
_cell.angle_beta   90.00
_cell.angle_gamma   90.00
#
_symmetry.space_group_name_H-M   'P 1'
#
loop_
_entity.id
_entity.type
_entity.pdbx_description
1 polymer ?
#
loop_
_entity_poly.entity_id
_entity_poly.type
_entity_poly.pdbx_seq_one_letter_code
_entity_poly.pdbx_strand_id
1 'polypeptide(L)'
;MVDHPRLIEDAPDEWLLGVSLADNAAHNFADPSREEFHLTTRATALLVDDLEYAHTEEVADETARALLLTEGAYRPDEKANPADTIQRLEQPSGGKHPTDAELERVADYLRNAEIDERAEWITEEFIEESRLESVVSPDELQTKRNRMNSLRGIAKDL
;
A
#
# COMPACT_ATOMS: atom_id res chain seq x y z
N MET A 1 9.73 1.59 20.24
CA MET A 1 10.67 1.59 19.09
C MET A 1 9.81 1.32 17.88
N VAL A 2 9.73 2.28 16.96
CA VAL A 2 8.91 2.12 15.75
C VAL A 2 9.69 1.25 14.77
N ASP A 3 9.09 0.17 14.30
CA ASP A 3 9.70 -0.77 13.34
C ASP A 3 9.31 -0.39 11.91
N HIS A 4 10.28 -0.42 11.01
CA HIS A 4 10.06 -0.21 9.57
C HIS A 4 9.19 -1.33 8.97
N PRO A 5 8.44 -1.03 7.89
CA PRO A 5 7.71 -2.04 7.13
C PRO A 5 8.62 -3.19 6.69
N ARG A 6 8.18 -4.43 6.83
CA ARG A 6 8.98 -5.62 6.51
C ARG A 6 8.16 -6.71 5.85
N LEU A 7 8.78 -7.39 4.90
CA LEU A 7 8.23 -8.58 4.27
C LEU A 7 8.47 -9.80 5.19
N ILE A 8 7.43 -10.55 5.50
CA ILE A 8 7.46 -11.71 6.39
C ILE A 8 6.94 -12.91 5.60
N GLU A 9 7.66 -14.03 5.64
CA GLU A 9 7.15 -15.31 5.12
C GLU A 9 6.47 -16.03 6.28
N ASP A 10 5.16 -16.26 6.18
CA ASP A 10 4.36 -16.93 7.22
C ASP A 10 4.29 -18.45 6.96
N ALA A 11 4.14 -18.82 5.70
CA ALA A 11 4.19 -20.19 5.21
C ALA A 11 4.85 -20.22 3.81
N PRO A 12 5.22 -21.40 3.27
CA PRO A 12 5.77 -21.49 1.93
C PRO A 12 4.83 -20.83 0.91
N ASP A 13 5.37 -19.85 0.18
CA ASP A 13 4.65 -19.02 -0.80
C ASP A 13 3.54 -18.11 -0.21
N GLU A 14 3.47 -17.97 1.11
CA GLU A 14 2.55 -17.05 1.80
C GLU A 14 3.33 -15.92 2.48
N TRP A 15 3.08 -14.71 2.01
CA TRP A 15 3.81 -13.51 2.39
C TRP A 15 2.91 -12.50 3.08
N LEU A 16 3.40 -11.92 4.16
CA LEU A 16 2.77 -10.88 4.95
C LEU A 16 3.60 -9.59 4.91
N LEU A 17 2.92 -8.45 4.99
CA LEU A 17 3.54 -7.17 5.25
C LEU A 17 3.35 -6.82 6.73
N GLY A 18 4.45 -6.76 7.48
CA GLY A 18 4.45 -6.26 8.85
C GLY A 18 4.67 -4.75 8.89
N VAL A 19 3.79 -4.01 9.56
CA VAL A 19 3.91 -2.56 9.78
C VAL A 19 3.64 -2.19 11.23
N SER A 20 4.07 -1.00 11.64
CA SER A 20 3.77 -0.44 12.96
C SER A 20 2.59 0.53 12.85
N LEU A 21 1.51 0.30 13.61
CA LEU A 21 0.38 1.23 13.67
C LEU A 21 0.27 1.88 15.06
N ALA A 22 -0.05 3.16 15.09
CA ALA A 22 -0.48 3.87 16.28
C ALA A 22 -1.82 3.30 16.79
N ASP A 23 -1.99 3.25 18.11
CA ASP A 23 -3.26 2.85 18.72
C ASP A 23 -4.32 3.96 18.51
N ASN A 24 -5.58 3.54 18.35
CA ASN A 24 -6.72 4.42 18.10
C ASN A 24 -7.26 5.07 19.38
N ALA A 25 -6.74 4.69 20.56
CA ALA A 25 -7.17 5.20 21.84
C ALA A 25 -6.76 6.68 22.00
N ALA A 26 -7.75 7.54 22.27
CA ALA A 26 -7.64 8.99 22.48
C ALA A 26 -6.74 9.43 23.67
N HIS A 27 -5.79 8.60 24.11
CA HIS A 27 -4.89 8.83 25.23
C HIS A 27 -3.44 8.56 24.74
N ASN A 28 -2.65 9.63 24.67
CA ASN A 28 -1.34 9.76 24.02
C ASN A 28 -0.17 8.91 24.59
N PHE A 29 -0.41 7.69 25.09
CA PHE A 29 0.65 6.87 25.72
C PHE A 29 0.57 5.37 25.40
N ALA A 30 -0.20 4.93 24.40
CA ALA A 30 -0.13 3.56 23.94
C ALA A 30 1.09 3.38 23.01
N ASP A 31 1.91 2.35 23.29
CA ASP A 31 2.99 1.96 22.39
C ASP A 31 2.40 1.46 21.06
N PRO A 32 3.01 1.79 19.90
CA PRO A 32 2.53 1.31 18.61
C PRO A 32 2.51 -0.22 18.57
N SER A 33 1.45 -0.78 17.99
CA SER A 33 1.33 -2.22 17.77
C SER A 33 1.93 -2.62 16.43
N ARG A 34 2.72 -3.69 16.44
CA ARG A 34 3.14 -4.36 15.20
C ARG A 34 1.98 -5.19 14.67
N GLU A 35 1.66 -4.95 13.41
CA GLU A 35 0.47 -5.44 12.76
C GLU A 35 0.85 -6.09 11.42
N GLU A 36 0.33 -7.29 11.18
CA GLU A 36 0.61 -8.07 9.97
C GLU A 36 -0.60 -8.01 9.02
N PHE A 37 -0.29 -7.87 7.74
CA PHE A 37 -1.25 -7.77 6.65
C PHE A 37 -0.96 -8.85 5.62
N HIS A 38 -2.00 -9.60 5.22
CA HIS A 38 -1.89 -10.55 4.13
C HIS A 38 -1.73 -9.82 2.80
N LEU A 39 -0.91 -10.38 1.93
CA LEU A 39 -0.70 -9.85 0.61
C LEU A 39 -1.64 -10.52 -0.40
N THR A 40 -2.23 -9.71 -1.27
CA THR A 40 -2.87 -10.25 -2.48
C THR A 40 -1.84 -10.92 -3.37
N THR A 41 -2.27 -11.81 -4.27
CA THR A 41 -1.38 -12.44 -5.27
C THR A 41 -0.59 -11.40 -6.07
N ARG A 42 -1.21 -10.26 -6.39
CA ARG A 42 -0.57 -9.21 -7.18
C ARG A 42 0.43 -8.39 -6.35
N ALA A 43 0.14 -8.14 -5.08
CA ALA A 43 1.08 -7.51 -4.17
C ALA A 43 2.30 -8.41 -3.91
N THR A 44 2.07 -9.71 -3.77
CA THR A 44 3.14 -10.71 -3.66
C THR A 44 4.03 -10.71 -4.89
N ALA A 45 3.43 -10.74 -6.10
CA ALA A 45 4.18 -10.67 -7.35
C ALA A 45 5.00 -9.36 -7.46
N LEU A 46 4.44 -8.22 -7.05
CA LEU A 46 5.19 -6.96 -7.00
C LEU A 46 6.43 -7.10 -6.09
N LEU A 47 6.24 -7.52 -4.85
CA LEU A 47 7.33 -7.55 -3.87
C LEU A 47 8.38 -8.63 -4.18
N VAL A 48 7.95 -9.85 -4.48
CA VAL A 48 8.84 -11.01 -4.59
C VAL A 48 9.36 -11.20 -6.02
N ASP A 49 8.51 -11.06 -7.03
CA ASP A 49 8.90 -11.35 -8.41
C ASP A 49 9.47 -10.13 -9.13
N ASP A 50 8.83 -8.96 -8.99
CA ASP A 50 9.23 -7.74 -9.70
C ASP A 50 10.32 -6.95 -8.98
N LEU A 51 10.24 -6.87 -7.65
CA LEU A 51 11.17 -6.09 -6.82
C LEU A 51 12.18 -6.97 -6.09
N GLU A 52 12.06 -8.30 -6.17
CA GLU A 52 13.01 -9.28 -5.63
C GLU A 52 13.29 -9.13 -4.12
N TYR A 53 12.31 -8.68 -3.33
CA TYR A 53 12.45 -8.56 -1.89
C TYR A 53 12.69 -9.94 -1.25
N ALA A 54 13.68 -10.02 -0.37
CA ALA A 54 14.00 -11.21 0.39
C ALA A 54 13.16 -11.34 1.67
N HIS A 55 13.15 -12.54 2.26
CA HIS A 55 12.55 -12.76 3.57
C HIS A 55 13.14 -11.84 4.63
N THR A 56 12.27 -11.21 5.44
CA THR A 56 12.59 -10.22 6.48
C THR A 56 13.24 -8.93 5.99
N GLU A 57 13.30 -8.74 4.66
CA GLU A 57 13.77 -7.49 4.07
C GLU A 57 12.82 -6.35 4.43
N GLU A 58 13.43 -5.20 4.70
CA GLU A 58 12.73 -3.96 4.96
C GLU A 58 12.12 -3.44 3.67
N VAL A 59 10.80 -3.23 3.66
CA VAL A 59 10.04 -2.72 2.53
C VAL A 59 10.07 -1.20 2.57
N ALA A 60 10.37 -0.57 1.42
CA ALA A 60 10.35 0.88 1.31
C ALA A 60 8.97 1.45 1.69
N ASP A 61 8.95 2.56 2.42
CA ASP A 61 7.72 3.14 2.96
C ASP A 61 6.70 3.47 1.86
N GLU A 62 7.16 3.99 0.71
CA GLU A 62 6.30 4.25 -0.45
C GLU A 62 5.64 2.96 -0.97
N THR A 63 6.38 1.86 -0.97
CA THR A 63 5.85 0.56 -1.41
C THR A 63 4.81 0.04 -0.42
N ALA A 64 5.12 0.09 0.88
CA ALA A 64 4.20 -0.35 1.93
C ALA A 64 2.90 0.47 1.92
N ARG A 65 2.98 1.81 1.81
CA ARG A 65 1.82 2.70 1.72
C ARG A 65 0.99 2.42 0.48
N ALA A 66 1.62 2.24 -0.69
CA ALA A 66 0.91 1.90 -1.92
C ALA A 66 0.12 0.59 -1.79
N LEU A 67 0.72 -0.43 -1.16
CA LEU A 67 0.03 -1.71 -0.94
C LEU A 67 -1.15 -1.58 0.04
N LEU A 68 -0.99 -0.84 1.13
CA LEU A 68 -2.07 -0.61 2.10
C LEU A 68 -3.22 0.22 1.51
N LEU A 69 -2.92 1.30 0.76
CA LEU A 69 -3.92 2.17 0.12
C LEU A 69 -4.77 1.43 -0.92
N THR A 70 -4.15 0.49 -1.64
CA THR A 70 -4.80 -0.27 -2.72
C THR A 70 -5.45 -1.56 -2.24
N GLU A 71 -5.47 -1.82 -0.92
CA GLU A 71 -5.85 -3.12 -0.34
C GLU A 71 -5.01 -4.31 -0.88
N GLY A 72 -3.85 -4.02 -1.48
CA GLY A 72 -2.85 -5.02 -1.87
C GLY A 72 -2.27 -5.73 -0.65
N ALA A 73 -2.18 -5.02 0.47
CA ALA A 73 -1.95 -5.55 1.81
C ALA A 73 -3.22 -5.32 2.65
N TYR A 74 -3.82 -6.40 3.18
CA TYR A 74 -5.12 -6.35 3.85
C TYR A 74 -5.20 -7.29 5.06
N ARG A 75 -6.25 -7.12 5.87
CA ARG A 75 -6.58 -8.04 6.96
C ARG A 75 -7.83 -8.86 6.62
N PRO A 76 -7.77 -10.21 6.68
CA PRO A 76 -8.91 -11.05 6.35
C PRO A 76 -10.12 -10.81 7.26
N ASP A 77 -9.87 -10.60 8.56
CA ASP A 77 -10.93 -10.53 9.58
C ASP A 77 -11.42 -9.11 9.87
N GLU A 78 -10.80 -8.10 9.26
CA GLU A 78 -11.06 -6.69 9.57
C GLU A 78 -11.38 -5.93 8.29
N LYS A 79 -12.60 -5.39 8.19
CA LYS A 79 -12.94 -4.39 7.17
C LYS A 79 -12.38 -3.02 7.56
N ALA A 80 -11.07 -2.96 7.78
CA ALA A 80 -10.37 -1.72 8.07
C ALA A 80 -10.45 -0.84 6.83
N ASN A 81 -10.83 0.43 7.03
CA ASN A 81 -10.77 1.42 5.98
C ASN A 81 -9.29 1.70 5.65
N PRO A 82 -8.83 1.55 4.40
CA PRO A 82 -7.43 1.82 4.04
C PRO A 82 -6.95 3.20 4.47
N ALA A 83 -7.84 4.19 4.40
CA ALA A 83 -7.57 5.55 4.87
C ALA A 83 -7.22 5.62 6.37
N ASP A 84 -7.97 4.90 7.21
CA ASP A 84 -7.75 4.88 8.65
C ASP A 84 -6.44 4.16 9.00
N THR A 85 -6.11 3.08 8.27
CA THR A 85 -4.84 2.36 8.43
C THR A 85 -3.65 3.26 8.11
N ILE A 86 -3.72 4.01 7.01
CA ILE A 86 -2.64 4.91 6.61
C ILE A 86 -2.46 6.07 7.58
N GLN A 87 -3.55 6.64 8.10
CA GLN A 87 -3.47 7.70 9.10
C GLN A 87 -2.84 7.23 10.43
N ARG A 88 -2.96 5.94 10.73
CA ARG A 88 -2.35 5.31 11.89
C ARG A 88 -0.95 4.76 11.61
N LEU A 89 -0.50 4.74 10.36
CA LEU A 89 0.79 4.16 10.00
C LEU A 89 1.91 5.01 10.58
N GLU A 90 2.71 4.42 11.46
CA GLU A 90 3.89 5.06 11.97
C GLU A 90 5.00 5.05 10.91
N GLN A 91 5.65 6.21 10.73
CA GLN A 91 6.72 6.40 9.75
C GLN A 91 8.06 6.59 10.47
N PRO A 92 8.76 5.50 10.79
CA PRO A 92 10.08 5.59 11.40
C PRO A 92 11.07 6.28 10.45
N SER A 93 11.81 7.27 10.94
CA SER A 93 12.82 7.96 10.14
C SER A 93 13.99 7.04 9.79
N GLY A 94 14.42 7.03 8.52
CA GLY A 94 15.67 6.39 8.08
C GLY A 94 15.57 4.96 7.57
N GLY A 95 14.40 4.58 7.02
CA GLY A 95 14.18 3.25 6.44
C GLY A 95 14.75 3.06 5.03
N LYS A 96 14.40 1.94 4.40
CA LYS A 96 14.77 1.62 3.01
C LYS A 96 14.25 2.70 2.07
N HIS A 97 15.19 3.40 1.44
CA HIS A 97 14.88 4.33 0.37
C HIS A 97 14.71 3.55 -0.95
N PRO A 98 13.59 3.72 -1.66
CA PRO A 98 13.38 3.04 -2.93
C PRO A 98 14.32 3.61 -4.00
N THR A 99 14.82 2.71 -4.83
CA THR A 99 15.50 3.03 -6.08
C THR A 99 14.51 3.58 -7.11
N ASP A 100 15.00 4.26 -8.15
CA ASP A 100 14.13 4.80 -9.21
C ASP A 100 13.37 3.69 -9.94
N ALA A 101 14.01 2.52 -10.13
CA ALA A 101 13.36 1.35 -10.73
C ALA A 101 12.24 0.78 -9.83
N GLU A 102 12.45 0.75 -8.51
CA GLU A 102 11.39 0.36 -7.57
C GLU A 102 10.21 1.34 -7.65
N LEU A 103 10.48 2.65 -7.71
CA LEU A 103 9.45 3.68 -7.85
C LEU A 103 8.64 3.51 -9.15
N GLU A 104 9.30 3.23 -10.27
CA GLU A 104 8.61 2.96 -11.56
C GLU A 104 7.69 1.74 -11.47
N ARG A 105 8.13 0.65 -10.82
CA ARG A 105 7.29 -0.55 -10.65
C ARG A 105 6.13 -0.34 -9.70
N VAL A 106 6.33 0.41 -8.62
CA VAL A 106 5.25 0.80 -7.71
C VAL A 106 4.23 1.71 -8.42
N ALA A 107 4.70 2.65 -9.24
CA ALA A 107 3.84 3.48 -10.09
C ALA A 107 3.00 2.64 -11.07
N ASP A 108 3.62 1.68 -11.76
CA ASP A 108 2.92 0.75 -12.65
C ASP A 108 1.89 -0.12 -11.91
N TYR A 109 2.23 -0.54 -10.69
CA TYR A 109 1.29 -1.23 -9.83
C TYR A 109 0.07 -0.33 -9.51
N LEU A 110 0.30 0.92 -9.07
CA LEU A 110 -0.75 1.88 -8.72
C LEU A 110 -1.69 2.18 -9.90
N ARG A 111 -1.16 2.41 -11.11
CA ARG A 111 -1.97 2.68 -12.32
C ARG A 111 -3.01 1.60 -12.61
N ASN A 112 -2.67 0.36 -12.30
CA ASN A 112 -3.51 -0.80 -12.55
C ASN A 112 -4.27 -1.26 -11.30
N ALA A 113 -4.01 -0.65 -10.14
CA ALA A 113 -4.67 -0.99 -8.89
C ALA A 113 -6.05 -0.31 -8.80
N GLU A 114 -6.94 -0.89 -8.00
CA GLU A 114 -8.25 -0.30 -7.73
C GLU A 114 -8.21 0.42 -6.39
N ILE A 115 -8.34 1.75 -6.42
CA ILE A 115 -8.36 2.56 -5.20
C ILE A 115 -9.81 2.77 -4.74
N ASP A 116 -10.02 2.62 -3.43
CA ASP A 116 -11.31 2.95 -2.81
C ASP A 116 -11.56 4.46 -2.88
N GLU A 117 -12.80 4.87 -3.18
CA GLU A 117 -13.19 6.29 -3.27
C GLU A 117 -12.89 7.05 -1.97
N ARG A 118 -12.89 6.36 -0.81
CA ARG A 118 -12.54 6.96 0.48
C ARG A 118 -11.04 7.20 0.68
N ALA A 119 -10.21 6.51 -0.08
CA ALA A 119 -8.76 6.61 -0.03
C ALA A 119 -8.16 7.49 -1.16
N GLU A 120 -8.99 8.01 -2.06
CA GLU A 120 -8.57 8.81 -3.23
C GLU A 120 -7.72 10.02 -2.79
N TRP A 121 -8.28 10.90 -1.96
CA TRP A 121 -7.56 12.08 -1.44
C TRP A 121 -6.24 11.74 -0.73
N ILE A 122 -6.21 10.68 0.09
CA ILE A 122 -4.97 10.26 0.79
C ILE A 122 -3.95 9.71 -0.20
N THR A 123 -4.41 9.07 -1.27
CA THR A 123 -3.53 8.56 -2.32
C THR A 123 -2.94 9.71 -3.14
N GLU A 124 -3.72 10.75 -3.42
CA GLU A 124 -3.25 11.99 -4.05
C GLU A 124 -2.15 12.65 -3.20
N GLU A 125 -2.44 12.92 -1.92
CA GLU A 125 -1.46 13.50 -0.99
C GLU A 125 -0.20 12.62 -0.88
N PHE A 126 -0.36 11.29 -0.80
CA PHE A 126 0.76 10.37 -0.77
C PHE A 126 1.67 10.48 -2.00
N ILE A 127 1.11 10.58 -3.20
CA ILE A 127 1.90 10.71 -4.42
C ILE A 127 2.63 12.05 -4.44
N GLU A 128 1.93 13.15 -4.14
CA GLU A 128 2.49 14.51 -4.15
C GLU A 128 3.58 14.72 -3.08
N GLU A 129 3.47 14.07 -1.93
CA GLU A 129 4.44 14.19 -0.84
C GLU A 129 5.61 13.21 -0.94
N SER A 130 5.56 12.25 -1.88
CA SER A 130 6.58 11.22 -2.04
C SER A 130 7.34 11.36 -3.35
N ARG A 131 8.40 10.55 -3.51
CA ARG A 131 9.16 10.52 -4.76
C ARG A 131 8.35 9.96 -5.95
N LEU A 132 7.15 9.42 -5.71
CA LEU A 132 6.28 8.90 -6.75
C LEU A 132 5.73 9.99 -7.68
N GLU A 133 5.63 11.24 -7.24
CA GLU A 133 5.21 12.37 -8.11
C GLU A 133 6.07 12.48 -9.40
N SER A 134 7.32 12.00 -9.33
CA SER A 134 8.24 12.03 -10.46
C SER A 134 7.94 11.00 -11.55
N VAL A 135 7.15 9.97 -11.24
CA VAL A 135 6.90 8.81 -12.10
C VAL A 135 5.42 8.49 -12.30
N VAL A 136 4.51 9.03 -11.48
CA VAL A 136 3.06 8.86 -11.63
C VAL A 136 2.32 10.13 -11.17
N SER A 137 1.35 10.58 -11.97
CA SER A 137 0.40 11.61 -11.56
C SER A 137 -0.81 10.98 -10.86
N PRO A 138 -1.38 11.62 -9.81
CA PRO A 138 -2.61 11.12 -9.19
C PRO A 138 -3.78 10.98 -10.17
N ASP A 139 -3.86 11.84 -11.20
CA ASP A 139 -4.89 11.79 -12.25
C ASP A 139 -4.84 10.50 -13.11
N GLU A 140 -3.70 9.79 -13.12
CA GLU A 140 -3.55 8.51 -13.84
C GLU A 140 -4.22 7.35 -13.09
N LEU A 141 -4.58 7.54 -11.82
CA LEU A 141 -5.12 6.51 -10.96
C LEU A 141 -6.62 6.30 -11.18
N GLN A 142 -7.05 5.04 -11.11
CA GLN A 142 -8.45 4.68 -11.26
C GLN A 142 -9.08 4.31 -9.93
N THR A 143 -10.10 5.06 -9.53
CA THR A 143 -11.01 4.60 -8.46
C THR A 143 -11.89 3.45 -8.96
N LYS A 144 -12.32 2.59 -8.03
CA LYS A 144 -13.29 1.51 -8.29
C LYS A 144 -14.53 2.02 -9.04
N ARG A 145 -14.99 3.23 -8.70
CA ARG A 145 -16.15 3.90 -9.32
C ARG A 145 -15.89 4.28 -10.77
N ASN A 146 -14.74 4.89 -11.07
CA ASN A 146 -14.37 5.30 -12.43
C ASN A 146 -14.27 4.09 -13.36
N ARG A 147 -13.65 3.00 -12.87
CA ARG A 147 -13.56 1.74 -13.62
C ARG A 147 -14.93 1.13 -13.92
N MET A 148 -15.81 1.08 -12.93
CA MET A 148 -17.16 0.52 -13.11
C MET A 148 -18.02 1.36 -14.09
N ASN A 149 -17.87 2.69 -14.06
CA ASN A 149 -18.54 3.57 -15.02
C ASN A 149 -18.01 3.40 -16.45
N SER A 150 -16.70 3.23 -16.63
CA SER A 150 -16.08 2.95 -17.93
C SER A 150 -16.57 1.63 -18.53
N LEU A 151 -16.59 0.56 -17.72
CA LEU A 151 -17.11 -0.75 -18.15
C LEU A 151 -18.59 -0.69 -18.55
N ARG A 152 -19.40 0.07 -17.81
CA ARG A 152 -20.82 0.26 -18.14
C ARG A 152 -21.03 1.09 -19.41
N GLY A 153 -20.14 2.03 -19.71
CA GLY A 153 -20.11 2.76 -20.97
C GLY A 153 -19.84 1.83 -22.16
N ILE A 154 -18.81 0.99 -22.06
CA ILE A 154 -18.45 0.02 -23.09
C ILE A 154 -19.59 -0.98 -23.34
N ALA A 155 -20.23 -1.47 -22.28
CA ALA A 155 -21.35 -2.41 -22.40
C ALA A 155 -22.64 -1.79 -22.99
N LYS A 156 -22.75 -0.45 -23.03
CA LYS A 156 -23.89 0.25 -23.64
C LYS A 156 -23.67 0.53 -25.14
N ASP A 157 -22.41 0.59 -25.57
CA ASP A 157 -22.02 0.80 -26.96
C ASP A 157 -21.88 -0.52 -27.75
N LEU A 158 -22.15 -1.66 -27.10
CA LEU A 158 -22.08 -3.03 -27.64
C LEU A 158 -23.49 -3.62 -27.80
#